data_AF-A0A166AWK6-F1
#
_entry.id   AF-A0A166AWK6-F1
#
_cell.length_a   1.000
_cell.length_b   1.000
_cell.length_c   1.000
_cell.angle_alpha   90.00
_cell.angle_beta   90.00
_cell.angle_gamma   90.00
#
_symmetry.space_group_name_H-M   'P 1'
#
loop_
_entity.id
_entity.type
_entity.pdbx_description
1 polymer ?
#
loop_
_entity_poly.entity_id
_entity_poly.type
_entity_poly.pdbx_seq_one_letter_code
_entity_poly.pdbx_strand_id
1 'polypeptide(L)'
;MATTTTDSPPYYILVSQSALAGGNGSPPITLGHPSIQYHYADDSPLALLPQSADEHVLILDHCASDRVPTMKSISRDLAVTGIRVSEAPGAKAAHDELKIKQNDKMYILETCSTTEADRAVEDASQSDLQSVQSILSRFKQRNGVLHGVLDYPDTSKGNAAILLTSSP
;
A
#
# COMPACT_ATOMS: atom_id res chain seq x y z
N MET A 1 19.23 -0.55 25.03
CA MET A 1 19.33 -1.66 24.06
C MET A 1 19.15 -1.08 22.67
N ALA A 2 20.08 -1.39 21.76
CA ALA A 2 20.32 -0.65 20.53
C ALA A 2 19.19 -0.79 19.49
N THR A 3 18.74 0.33 18.94
CA THR A 3 17.98 0.41 17.70
C THR A 3 18.96 0.24 16.54
N THR A 4 19.05 -0.96 15.97
CA THR A 4 19.83 -1.21 14.75
C THR A 4 19.07 -0.63 13.55
N THR A 5 19.41 0.58 13.14
CA THR A 5 19.11 1.06 11.79
C THR A 5 19.99 0.28 10.82
N THR A 6 19.46 -0.82 10.29
CA THR A 6 20.06 -1.48 9.13
C THR A 6 20.00 -0.51 7.96
N ASP A 7 21.17 -0.11 7.46
CA ASP A 7 21.40 0.81 6.33
C ASP A 7 20.89 0.25 4.98
N SER A 8 20.12 -0.85 5.03
CA SER A 8 19.61 -1.58 3.87
C SER A 8 18.08 -1.56 3.87
N PRO A 9 17.44 -1.46 2.70
CA PRO A 9 15.99 -1.50 2.61
C PRO A 9 15.42 -2.83 3.13
N PRO A 10 14.17 -2.81 3.65
CA PRO A 10 13.36 -4.00 3.84
C PRO A 10 13.42 -4.95 2.64
N TYR A 11 13.69 -6.23 2.91
CA TYR A 11 13.84 -7.25 1.87
C TYR A 11 12.49 -7.83 1.41
N TYR A 12 11.52 -7.88 2.32
CA TYR A 12 10.22 -8.48 2.08
C TYR A 12 9.19 -7.44 1.66
N ILE A 13 8.33 -7.81 0.72
CA ILE A 13 7.22 -6.96 0.23
C ILE A 13 5.92 -7.76 0.32
N LEU A 14 4.88 -7.09 0.80
CA LEU A 14 3.51 -7.59 0.86
C LEU A 14 2.56 -6.52 0.33
N VAL A 15 1.55 -6.94 -0.42
CA VAL A 15 0.47 -6.05 -0.87
C VAL A 15 -0.75 -6.29 0.02
N SER A 16 -1.27 -5.20 0.57
CA SER A 16 -2.53 -5.14 1.29
C SER A 16 -3.58 -4.51 0.37
N GLN A 17 -4.52 -5.32 -0.10
CA GLN A 17 -5.57 -4.92 -1.03
C GLN A 17 -6.87 -4.75 -0.27
N SER A 18 -7.46 -3.56 -0.33
CA SER A 18 -8.78 -3.28 0.22
C SER A 18 -9.80 -3.13 -0.92
N ALA A 19 -10.89 -3.89 -0.85
CA ALA A 19 -11.99 -3.74 -1.81
C ALA A 19 -13.00 -2.70 -1.32
N LEU A 20 -13.42 -1.79 -2.20
CA LEU A 20 -14.55 -0.89 -1.96
C LEU A 20 -15.88 -1.66 -2.02
N ALA A 21 -16.17 -2.50 -1.03
CA ALA A 21 -17.44 -3.23 -0.96
C ALA A 21 -18.59 -2.34 -0.49
N GLY A 22 -19.73 -2.33 -1.20
CA GLY A 22 -20.94 -1.55 -0.86
C GLY A 22 -21.77 -2.09 0.32
N GLY A 23 -21.16 -2.86 1.23
CA GLY A 23 -21.84 -3.50 2.36
C GLY A 23 -21.63 -2.77 3.70
N ASN A 24 -22.49 -3.04 4.68
CA ASN A 24 -22.33 -2.53 6.04
C ASN A 24 -21.20 -3.29 6.76
N GLY A 25 -19.97 -2.78 6.71
CA GLY A 25 -18.82 -3.36 7.41
C GLY A 25 -17.48 -2.70 7.04
N SER A 26 -16.42 -3.08 7.77
CA SER A 26 -15.05 -2.77 7.35
C SER A 26 -14.74 -3.51 6.04
N PRO A 27 -14.08 -2.89 5.05
CA PRO A 27 -13.76 -3.57 3.81
C PRO A 27 -12.88 -4.79 4.08
N PRO A 28 -13.09 -5.90 3.36
CA PRO A 28 -12.17 -7.02 3.43
C PRO A 28 -10.79 -6.57 2.96
N ILE A 29 -9.77 -6.97 3.71
CA ILE A 29 -8.36 -6.76 3.37
C ILE A 29 -7.77 -8.11 2.98
N THR A 30 -7.24 -8.18 1.77
CA THR A 30 -6.52 -9.35 1.27
C THR A 30 -5.03 -9.05 1.28
N LEU A 31 -4.25 -9.96 1.84
CA LEU A 31 -2.79 -9.87 1.82
C LEU A 31 -2.25 -10.79 0.73
N GLY A 32 -1.34 -10.30 -0.09
CA GLY A 32 -0.76 -11.05 -1.21
C GLY A 32 0.72 -10.73 -1.43
N HIS A 33 1.42 -11.66 -2.07
CA HIS A 33 2.79 -11.45 -2.52
C HIS A 33 2.80 -10.98 -3.97
N PRO A 34 3.47 -9.86 -4.29
CA PRO A 34 3.62 -9.42 -5.66
C PRO A 34 4.73 -10.22 -6.37
N SER A 35 4.65 -10.28 -7.69
CA SER A 35 5.82 -10.59 -8.52
C SER A 35 6.72 -9.35 -8.57
N ILE A 36 7.99 -9.49 -8.20
CA ILE A 36 8.93 -8.36 -8.09
C ILE A 36 9.85 -8.37 -9.31
N GLN A 37 9.89 -7.23 -10.01
CA GLN A 37 10.83 -6.98 -11.10
C GLN A 37 11.63 -5.72 -10.77
N TYR A 38 12.96 -5.80 -10.92
CA TYR A 38 13.86 -4.68 -10.69
C TYR A 38 14.12 -3.98 -12.02
N HIS A 39 13.95 -2.65 -12.01
CA HIS A 39 14.26 -1.80 -13.15
C HIS A 39 15.30 -0.76 -12.74
N TYR A 40 16.32 -0.59 -13.58
CA TYR A 40 17.37 0.38 -13.41
C TYR A 40 17.15 1.59 -14.32
N ALA A 41 17.92 2.66 -14.11
CA ALA A 41 17.73 3.92 -14.83
C ALA A 41 18.02 3.84 -16.34
N ASP A 42 18.75 2.83 -16.78
CA ASP A 42 19.10 2.53 -18.16
C ASP A 42 18.13 1.56 -18.85
N ASP A 43 17.17 0.99 -18.12
CA ASP A 43 16.15 0.12 -18.70
C ASP A 43 15.10 0.92 -19.50
N SER A 44 14.52 0.27 -20.50
CA SER A 44 13.46 0.87 -21.31
C SER A 44 12.20 1.10 -20.47
N PRO A 45 11.59 2.30 -20.50
CA PRO A 45 10.35 2.58 -19.75
C PRO A 45 9.16 1.78 -20.28
N LEU A 46 9.24 1.24 -21.51
CA LEU A 46 8.21 0.38 -22.08
C LEU A 46 8.10 -0.97 -21.35
N ALA A 47 9.16 -1.40 -20.65
CA ALA A 47 9.13 -2.62 -19.86
C ALA A 47 8.23 -2.52 -18.62
N LEU A 48 7.88 -1.30 -18.20
CA LEU A 48 6.96 -1.06 -17.09
C LEU A 48 5.49 -1.15 -17.49
N LEU A 49 5.18 -1.26 -18.79
CA LEU A 49 3.79 -1.30 -19.25
C LEU A 49 3.17 -2.67 -18.96
N PRO A 50 1.89 -2.71 -18.54
CA PRO A 50 1.16 -3.96 -18.39
C PRO A 50 1.17 -4.76 -19.70
N GLN A 51 1.47 -6.05 -19.61
CA GLN A 51 1.49 -6.99 -20.74
C GLN A 51 0.11 -7.60 -21.01
N SER A 52 -0.77 -7.61 -20.00
CA SER A 52 -2.14 -8.11 -20.12
C SER A 52 -3.15 -7.16 -19.47
N ALA A 53 -4.43 -7.30 -19.84
CA ALA A 53 -5.49 -6.44 -19.34
C ALA A 53 -5.78 -6.63 -17.84
N ASP A 54 -5.48 -7.81 -17.31
CA ASP A 54 -5.71 -8.19 -15.92
C ASP A 54 -4.47 -7.97 -15.03
N GLU A 55 -3.39 -7.42 -15.61
CA GLU A 55 -2.15 -7.16 -14.89
C GLU A 55 -2.20 -5.81 -14.18
N HIS A 56 -1.96 -5.84 -12.87
CA HIS A 56 -1.77 -4.64 -12.07
C HIS A 56 -0.28 -4.40 -11.81
N VAL A 57 0.20 -3.24 -12.24
CA VAL A 57 1.59 -2.82 -12.06
C VAL A 57 1.66 -1.73 -11.00
N LEU A 58 2.48 -1.98 -9.99
CA LEU A 58 2.85 -1.06 -8.92
C LEU A 58 4.35 -0.76 -9.05
N ILE A 59 4.71 0.51 -9.04
CA ILE A 59 6.09 0.98 -9.13
C ILE A 59 6.50 1.47 -7.76
N LEU A 60 7.48 0.80 -7.15
CA LEU A 60 8.15 1.24 -5.92
C LEU A 60 9.44 1.95 -6.29
N ASP A 61 9.44 3.27 -6.20
CA ASP A 61 10.62 4.11 -6.44
C ASP A 61 11.46 4.18 -5.16
N HIS A 62 12.57 3.48 -5.18
CA HIS A 62 13.57 3.51 -4.13
C HIS A 62 14.78 4.32 -4.58
N CYS A 63 15.03 5.43 -3.88
CA CYS A 63 16.28 6.18 -4.02
C CYS A 63 17.24 5.80 -2.88
N ALA A 64 18.51 5.53 -3.20
CA ALA A 64 19.51 5.19 -2.19
C ALA A 64 19.81 6.33 -1.19
N SER A 65 19.34 7.56 -1.46
CA SER A 65 19.60 8.74 -0.65
C SER A 65 18.56 8.94 0.46
N ASP A 66 18.45 8.03 1.45
CA ASP A 66 17.62 8.17 2.68
C ASP A 66 16.17 8.69 2.50
N ARG A 67 15.64 8.65 1.28
CA ARG A 67 14.31 9.16 0.96
C ARG A 67 13.32 8.06 1.23
N VAL A 68 12.19 8.44 1.83
CA VAL A 68 11.05 7.54 1.98
C VAL A 68 10.67 7.03 0.59
N PRO A 69 10.62 5.71 0.37
CA PRO A 69 10.27 5.17 -0.93
C PRO A 69 8.85 5.60 -1.29
N THR A 70 8.66 5.93 -2.57
CA THR A 70 7.34 6.30 -3.08
C THR A 70 6.78 5.18 -3.93
N MET A 71 5.48 5.02 -3.93
CA MET A 71 4.78 3.99 -4.66
C MET A 71 3.76 4.63 -5.58
N LYS A 72 3.68 4.14 -6.82
CA LYS A 72 2.75 4.60 -7.84
C LYS A 72 2.05 3.40 -8.45
N SER A 73 0.75 3.51 -8.67
CA SER A 73 0.05 2.56 -9.53
C SER A 73 -0.05 3.15 -10.93
N ILE A 74 0.18 2.32 -11.94
CA ILE A 74 -0.15 2.64 -13.34
C ILE A 74 -1.36 1.83 -13.84
N SER A 75 -2.00 1.10 -12.93
CA SER A 75 -3.19 0.30 -13.19
C SER A 75 -4.44 1.17 -13.19
N ARG A 76 -5.44 0.81 -14.00
CA ARG A 76 -6.66 1.63 -14.15
C ARG A 76 -7.60 1.54 -12.94
N ASP A 77 -7.62 0.39 -12.29
CA ASP A 77 -8.62 -0.02 -11.29
C ASP A 77 -8.01 -0.36 -9.93
N LEU A 78 -6.72 -0.05 -9.75
CA LEU A 78 -5.99 -0.23 -8.51
C LEU A 78 -5.30 1.09 -8.15
N ALA A 79 -5.68 1.68 -7.02
CA ALA A 79 -5.08 2.88 -6.48
C ALA A 79 -4.14 2.56 -5.32
N VAL A 80 -3.07 3.33 -5.18
CA VAL A 80 -2.16 3.27 -4.02
C VAL A 80 -2.69 4.19 -2.94
N THR A 81 -2.84 3.66 -1.72
CA THR A 81 -3.27 4.44 -0.57
C THR A 81 -2.14 4.71 0.42
N GLY A 82 -1.07 3.93 0.40
CA GLY A 82 0.05 4.14 1.32
C GLY A 82 1.16 3.11 1.22
N ILE A 83 2.25 3.40 1.91
CA ILE A 83 3.35 2.46 2.16
C ILE A 83 3.65 2.45 3.66
N ARG A 84 3.78 1.25 4.22
CA ARG A 84 4.11 1.08 5.63
C ARG A 84 5.30 0.15 5.77
N VAL A 85 6.10 0.38 6.81
CA VAL A 85 7.21 -0.49 7.18
C VAL A 85 6.85 -1.16 8.50
N SER A 86 6.89 -2.48 8.53
CA SER A 86 6.63 -3.28 9.73
C SER A 86 7.69 -4.35 9.92
N GLU A 87 7.75 -4.96 11.10
CA GLU A 87 8.58 -6.15 11.32
C GLU A 87 8.06 -7.31 10.45
N ALA A 88 8.97 -8.04 9.81
CA ALA A 88 8.65 -9.22 9.03
C ALA A 88 8.57 -10.45 9.97
N PRO A 89 7.40 -11.11 10.10
CA PRO A 89 7.27 -12.26 10.98
C PRO A 89 8.26 -13.37 10.60
N GLY A 90 9.05 -13.83 11.56
CA GLY A 90 10.02 -14.91 11.38
C GLY A 90 11.34 -14.51 10.69
N ALA A 91 11.46 -13.29 10.15
CA ALA A 91 12.69 -12.86 9.45
C ALA A 91 13.89 -12.82 10.40
N LYS A 92 13.74 -12.20 11.57
CA LYS A 92 14.82 -12.11 12.56
C LYS A 92 15.38 -13.48 12.97
N ALA A 93 14.50 -14.45 13.23
CA ALA A 93 14.89 -15.80 13.60
C ALA A 93 15.65 -16.50 12.45
N ALA A 94 15.13 -16.40 11.23
CA ALA A 94 15.76 -16.99 10.05
C ALA A 94 17.13 -16.35 9.74
N HIS A 95 17.24 -15.03 9.88
CA HIS A 95 18.49 -14.28 9.66
C HIS A 95 19.55 -14.64 10.69
N ASP A 96 19.17 -14.78 11.96
CA ASP A 96 20.09 -15.19 13.04
C ASP A 96 20.60 -16.62 12.84
N GLU A 97 19.72 -17.56 12.44
CA GLU A 97 20.08 -18.96 12.17
C GLU A 97 21.02 -19.09 10.95
N LEU A 98 20.69 -18.41 9.86
CA LEU A 98 21.45 -18.47 8.61
C LEU A 98 22.64 -17.49 8.58
N LYS A 99 22.83 -16.69 9.64
CA LYS A 99 23.84 -15.63 9.75
C LYS A 99 23.79 -14.65 8.57
N ILE A 100 22.58 -14.35 8.09
CA ILE A 100 22.33 -13.40 7.00
C ILE A 100 22.15 -12.01 7.61
N LYS A 101 22.91 -11.01 7.14
CA LYS A 101 22.72 -9.60 7.52
C LYS A 101 21.72 -8.94 6.57
N GLN A 102 20.43 -9.09 6.84
CA GLN A 102 19.36 -8.40 6.12
C GLN A 102 18.50 -7.58 7.08
N ASN A 103 17.74 -6.65 6.50
CA ASN A 103 16.77 -5.88 7.28
C ASN A 103 15.60 -6.78 7.67
N ASP A 104 15.32 -6.90 8.96
CA ASP A 104 14.23 -7.73 9.52
C ASP A 104 12.83 -7.15 9.26
N LYS A 105 12.74 -5.98 8.63
CA LYS A 105 11.49 -5.30 8.29
C LYS A 105 10.99 -5.70 6.90
N MET A 106 9.72 -5.41 6.66
CA MET A 106 9.02 -5.57 5.40
C MET A 106 8.28 -4.30 4.99
N TYR A 107 8.12 -4.11 3.68
CA TYR A 107 7.17 -3.17 3.12
C TYR A 107 5.78 -3.78 3.03
N ILE A 108 4.78 -3.04 3.51
CA ILE A 108 3.37 -3.30 3.26
C ILE A 108 2.87 -2.21 2.33
N LEU A 109 2.52 -2.61 1.12
CA LEU A 109 2.00 -1.77 0.05
C LEU A 109 0.48 -1.73 0.15
N GLU A 110 -0.08 -0.60 0.54
CA GLU A 110 -1.52 -0.45 0.72
C GLU A 110 -2.17 0.04 -0.58
N THR A 111 -3.16 -0.73 -1.03
CA THR A 111 -3.86 -0.49 -2.29
C THR A 111 -5.36 -0.65 -2.12
N CYS A 112 -6.10 0.00 -3.00
CA CYS A 112 -7.55 -0.05 -3.04
C CYS A 112 -8.04 -0.33 -4.46
N SER A 113 -8.93 -1.31 -4.62
CA SER A 113 -9.50 -1.66 -5.92
C SER A 113 -10.87 -1.00 -6.14
N THR A 114 -11.12 -0.54 -7.38
CA THR A 114 -12.32 0.24 -7.75
C THR A 114 -13.39 -0.57 -8.52
N THR A 115 -13.13 -1.83 -8.85
CA THR A 115 -13.86 -2.63 -9.86
C THR A 115 -15.33 -2.93 -9.54
N GLU A 116 -15.68 -3.15 -8.27
CA GLU A 116 -17.03 -3.63 -7.91
C GLU A 116 -18.05 -2.49 -7.71
N ALA A 117 -17.56 -1.29 -7.35
CA ALA A 117 -18.45 -0.20 -6.96
C ALA A 117 -18.87 0.66 -8.15
N ASP A 118 -17.96 0.98 -9.08
CA ASP A 118 -18.28 1.91 -10.18
C ASP A 118 -19.14 1.27 -11.27
N ARG A 119 -19.06 -0.06 -11.49
CA ARG A 119 -19.98 -0.78 -12.40
C ARG A 119 -21.42 -0.82 -11.91
N ALA A 120 -21.64 -0.74 -10.60
CA ALA A 120 -22.98 -0.69 -10.03
C ALA A 120 -23.64 0.71 -10.11
N VAL A 121 -22.89 1.76 -10.49
CA VAL A 121 -23.43 3.12 -10.67
C VAL A 121 -23.98 3.31 -12.09
N GLU A 122 -23.45 2.58 -13.08
CA GLU A 122 -23.98 2.62 -14.45
C GLU A 122 -25.28 1.81 -14.62
N ASP A 123 -25.56 0.85 -13.74
CA ASP A 123 -26.86 0.15 -13.69
C ASP A 123 -27.87 0.86 -12.76
N ALA A 124 -27.91 2.19 -12.85
CA ALA A 124 -28.87 3.04 -12.14
C ALA A 124 -30.33 2.81 -12.59
N SER A 125 -30.58 1.92 -13.55
CA SER A 125 -31.92 1.50 -13.97
C SER A 125 -32.55 0.41 -13.09
N GLN A 126 -31.83 -0.23 -12.16
CA GLN A 126 -32.37 -1.41 -11.46
C GLN A 126 -32.43 -1.40 -9.92
N SER A 127 -32.07 -0.33 -9.19
CA SER A 127 -32.14 -0.40 -7.72
C SER A 127 -32.52 0.89 -7.00
N ASP A 128 -33.78 1.31 -7.18
CA ASP A 128 -34.47 2.34 -6.38
C ASP A 128 -34.65 1.96 -4.88
N LEU A 129 -34.00 0.88 -4.43
CA LEU A 129 -34.04 0.35 -3.06
C LEU A 129 -32.64 0.02 -2.51
N GLN A 130 -31.55 0.60 -3.02
CA GLN A 130 -30.33 0.63 -2.22
C GLN A 130 -30.66 1.41 -0.94
N SER A 131 -30.67 0.73 0.20
CA SER A 131 -31.04 1.34 1.46
C SER A 131 -30.19 2.60 1.67
N VAL A 132 -30.80 3.69 2.15
CA VAL A 132 -30.09 4.97 2.42
C VAL A 132 -28.81 4.74 3.24
N GLN A 133 -28.84 3.73 4.11
CA GLN A 133 -27.69 3.29 4.90
C GLN A 133 -26.56 2.75 4.03
N SER A 134 -26.84 1.92 3.03
CA SER A 134 -25.84 1.39 2.08
C SER A 134 -25.17 2.50 1.29
N ILE A 135 -25.95 3.49 0.82
CA ILE A 135 -25.43 4.65 0.08
C ILE A 135 -24.53 5.49 0.99
N LEU A 136 -24.95 5.76 2.22
CA LEU A 136 -24.17 6.55 3.19
C LEU A 136 -22.89 5.84 3.61
N SER A 137 -22.95 4.53 3.89
CA SER A 137 -21.78 3.70 4.21
C SER A 137 -20.75 3.75 3.08
N ARG A 138 -21.21 3.59 1.84
CA ARG A 138 -20.36 3.69 0.65
C ARG A 138 -19.73 5.07 0.49
N PHE A 139 -20.51 6.13 0.70
CA PHE A 139 -19.99 7.50 0.65
C PHE A 139 -18.88 7.74 1.69
N LYS A 140 -19.13 7.36 2.95
CA LYS A 140 -18.14 7.48 4.03
C LYS A 140 -16.86 6.70 3.73
N GLN A 141 -17.00 5.49 3.21
CA GLN A 141 -15.88 4.65 2.82
C GLN A 141 -15.05 5.29 1.68
N ARG A 142 -15.70 5.74 0.60
CA ARG A 142 -15.01 6.42 -0.51
C ARG A 142 -14.28 7.66 -0.01
N ASN A 143 -14.92 8.47 0.82
CA ASN A 143 -14.28 9.65 1.40
C ASN A 143 -13.09 9.28 2.29
N GLY A 144 -13.19 8.21 3.09
CA GLY A 144 -12.08 7.71 3.89
C GLY A 144 -10.86 7.33 3.04
N VAL A 145 -11.07 6.64 1.92
CA VAL A 145 -10.00 6.31 0.98
C VAL A 145 -9.43 7.58 0.32
N LEU A 146 -10.28 8.50 -0.11
CA LEU A 146 -9.82 9.77 -0.69
C LEU A 146 -8.97 10.59 0.28
N HIS A 147 -9.36 10.66 1.56
CA HIS A 147 -8.54 11.29 2.59
C HIS A 147 -7.17 10.63 2.72
N GLY A 148 -7.13 9.29 2.79
CA GLY A 148 -5.86 8.56 2.85
C GLY A 148 -4.95 8.80 1.63
N VAL A 149 -5.54 8.87 0.43
CA VAL A 149 -4.79 9.18 -0.80
C VAL A 149 -4.29 10.62 -0.82
N LEU A 150 -5.09 11.59 -0.35
CA LEU A 150 -4.68 13.00 -0.31
C LEU A 150 -3.59 13.26 0.72
N ASP A 151 -3.57 12.50 1.82
CA ASP A 151 -2.50 12.55 2.81
C ASP A 151 -1.20 11.89 2.30
N TYR A 152 -1.27 11.10 1.23
CA TYR A 152 -0.13 10.49 0.56
C TYR A 152 0.40 11.38 -0.57
N PRO A 153 1.73 11.61 -0.71
CA PRO A 153 2.86 11.00 0.00
C PRO A 153 3.44 11.87 1.13
N ASP A 154 2.64 12.76 1.73
CA ASP A 154 3.07 13.96 2.49
C ASP A 154 3.73 13.64 3.86
N THR A 155 4.76 12.80 3.83
CA THR A 155 5.75 12.53 4.88
C THR A 155 6.68 13.73 5.12
N SER A 156 6.38 14.89 4.54
CA SER A 156 6.96 16.19 4.93
C SER A 156 6.52 16.63 6.33
N LYS A 157 5.41 16.09 6.86
CA LYS A 157 5.16 16.15 8.31
C LYS A 157 6.00 15.07 9.01
N GLY A 158 7.25 15.44 9.24
CA GLY A 158 8.21 14.66 10.01
C GLY A 158 7.58 14.10 11.28
N ASN A 159 8.04 12.90 11.64
CA ASN A 159 7.89 12.33 12.97
C ASN A 159 8.60 13.21 14.01
N ALA A 160 8.03 14.39 14.29
CA ALA A 160 8.28 15.22 15.46
C ALA A 160 7.34 14.82 16.62
N ALA A 161 6.95 13.53 16.68
CA ALA A 161 6.05 13.00 17.70
C ALA A 161 6.68 11.92 18.58
N ILE A 162 8.01 11.76 18.56
CA ILE A 162 8.72 10.92 19.54
C ILE A 162 9.91 11.71 20.08
N LEU A 163 9.66 12.83 20.76
CA LEU A 163 10.66 13.50 21.58
C LEU A 163 10.02 14.41 22.64
N LEU A 164 8.99 13.93 23.34
CA LEU A 164 8.51 14.57 24.58
C LEU A 164 8.09 13.52 25.62
N THR A 165 9.07 12.88 26.23
CA THR A 165 9.00 12.56 27.67
C THR A 165 10.38 12.84 28.27
N SER A 166 10.62 14.10 28.62
CA SER A 166 11.71 14.47 29.53
C SER A 166 11.32 14.08 30.96
N SER A 167 12.16 13.25 31.58
CA SER A 167 12.29 13.12 33.04
C SER A 167 12.51 14.50 33.69
N PRO A 168 12.18 14.64 34.97
CA PRO A 168 13.18 14.34 36.02
C PRO A 168 12.90 13.06 36.80
#